data_AF-A0A1W1DBT7-F1
#
_entry.id   AF-A0A1W1DBT7-F1
#
_cell.length_a   1.000
_cell.length_b   1.000
_cell.length_c   1.000
_cell.angle_alpha   90.00
_cell.angle_beta   90.00
_cell.angle_gamma   90.00
#
_symmetry.space_group_name_H-M   'P 1'
#
loop_
_entity.id
_entity.type
_entity.pdbx_description
1 polymer ?
#
loop_
_entity_poly.entity_id
_entity_poly.type
_entity_poly.pdbx_seq_one_letter_code
_entity_poly.pdbx_strand_id
1 'polypeptide(L)'
;MAIFHLNIAFALNGMPSMPNPVKIMNDSVADIIDPPNTAALNIMVNALSSLKELRKQNKDSIENVKTLIEIKLLPQIAIEVSTELALKKHWHILSAQQKLIFQKYITQSLIRDYAGILSAYENLDTVNIAVDPKVKRKDNKAIVKLIVSLGDDPKPFNITLKMIRSSKWRVYDVVFSGVSLIKNYRAQFNSHIKRKGIDSLIAKIIKKIK
;
A
#
# COMPACT_ATOMS: atom_id res chain seq x y z
N MET A 1 62.33 23.10 39.29
CA MET A 1 62.15 22.59 37.91
C MET A 1 60.69 22.25 37.72
N ALA A 2 60.04 22.80 36.70
CA ALA A 2 58.59 22.76 36.52
C ALA A 2 58.11 21.37 36.05
N ILE A 3 57.08 20.83 36.71
CA ILE A 3 56.37 19.61 36.32
C ILE A 3 55.14 20.04 35.51
N PHE A 4 55.08 19.68 34.24
CA PHE A 4 53.91 19.88 33.39
C PHE A 4 52.80 18.88 33.76
N HIS A 5 51.60 19.39 34.02
CA HIS A 5 50.37 18.59 34.07
C HIS A 5 49.69 18.65 32.71
N LEU A 6 49.58 17.50 32.04
CA LEU A 6 48.78 17.35 30.82
C LEU A 6 47.47 16.65 31.18
N ASN A 7 46.40 17.43 31.29
CA ASN A 7 45.03 16.93 31.33
C ASN A 7 44.63 16.50 29.91
N ILE A 8 44.34 15.22 29.70
CA ILE A 8 43.64 14.76 28.51
C ILE A 8 42.20 14.44 28.92
N ALA A 9 41.31 15.39 28.67
CA ALA A 9 39.88 15.15 28.61
C ALA A 9 39.57 14.55 27.23
N PHE A 10 39.22 13.26 27.18
CA PHE A 10 38.65 12.67 25.98
C PHE A 10 37.14 12.88 25.97
N ALA A 11 36.67 13.61 24.96
CA ALA A 11 35.27 13.85 24.66
C ALA A 11 34.56 12.54 24.28
N LEU A 12 33.55 12.14 25.06
CA LEU A 12 32.55 11.15 24.66
C LEU A 12 31.36 11.88 24.04
N ASN A 13 31.46 12.23 22.75
CA ASN A 13 30.32 12.65 21.96
C ASN A 13 30.30 11.84 20.66
N GLY A 14 29.28 10.98 20.50
CA GLY A 14 28.89 10.48 19.18
C GLY A 14 28.86 8.97 18.96
N MET A 15 28.64 8.11 19.97
CA MET A 15 28.30 6.72 19.66
C MET A 15 26.89 6.66 19.05
N PRO A 16 26.72 6.13 17.82
CA PRO A 16 25.39 5.87 17.29
C PRO A 16 24.69 4.87 18.21
N SER A 17 23.45 5.16 18.62
CA SER A 17 22.66 4.24 19.42
C SER A 17 22.51 2.92 18.67
N MET A 18 23.04 1.85 19.24
CA MET A 18 22.89 0.52 18.65
C MET A 18 21.40 0.16 18.62
N PRO A 19 20.88 -0.37 17.50
CA PRO A 19 19.50 -0.79 17.42
C PRO A 19 19.21 -1.88 18.45
N ASN A 20 18.04 -1.81 19.08
CA ASN A 20 17.63 -2.70 20.16
C ASN A 20 17.68 -4.19 19.71
N PRO A 21 18.46 -5.07 20.36
CA PRO A 21 18.62 -6.46 19.95
C PRO A 21 17.31 -7.26 19.94
N VAL A 22 16.33 -6.90 20.77
CA VAL A 22 14.98 -7.50 20.75
C VAL A 22 14.26 -7.20 19.44
N LYS A 23 14.44 -6.00 18.88
CA LYS A 23 13.86 -5.62 17.58
C LYS A 23 14.52 -6.39 16.44
N ILE A 24 15.84 -6.58 16.49
CA ILE A 24 16.61 -7.35 15.50
C ILE A 24 16.15 -8.81 15.47
N MET A 25 15.99 -9.43 16.64
CA MET A 25 15.51 -10.82 16.75
C MET A 25 14.06 -10.96 16.28
N ASN A 26 13.17 -10.04 16.65
CA ASN A 26 11.78 -10.06 16.17
C ASN A 26 11.66 -9.83 14.66
N ASP A 27 12.43 -8.90 14.08
CA ASP A 27 12.43 -8.63 12.64
C ASP A 27 12.97 -9.83 11.85
N SER A 28 13.99 -10.53 12.36
CA SER A 28 14.60 -11.72 11.73
C SER A 28 13.72 -12.97 11.80
N VAL A 29 13.03 -13.20 12.92
CA VAL A 29 12.03 -14.29 13.03
C VAL A 29 10.79 -13.98 12.19
N ALA A 30 10.40 -12.70 12.11
CA ALA A 30 9.34 -12.21 11.25
C ALA A 30 9.64 -12.36 9.75
N ASP A 31 10.91 -12.27 9.33
CA ASP A 31 11.39 -12.55 7.97
C ASP A 31 11.22 -14.03 7.59
N ILE A 32 11.27 -14.97 8.54
CA ILE A 32 11.19 -16.40 8.28
C ILE A 32 9.73 -16.90 8.24
N ILE A 33 8.84 -16.33 9.07
CA ILE A 33 7.47 -16.85 9.24
C ILE A 33 6.46 -16.29 8.21
N ASP A 34 6.63 -15.05 7.74
CA ASP A 34 5.74 -14.41 6.75
C ASP A 34 6.50 -13.35 5.93
N PRO A 35 7.29 -13.78 4.93
CA PRO A 35 8.13 -12.87 4.16
C PRO A 35 7.27 -12.01 3.20
N PRO A 36 7.58 -10.71 3.05
CA PRO A 36 6.76 -9.76 2.31
C PRO A 36 6.55 -10.11 0.83
N ASN A 37 7.50 -10.77 0.17
CA ASN A 37 7.34 -11.26 -1.20
C ASN A 37 6.23 -12.31 -1.30
N THR A 38 6.21 -13.28 -0.39
CA THR A 38 5.17 -14.32 -0.34
C THR A 38 3.83 -13.70 0.00
N ALA A 39 3.76 -12.79 0.98
CA ALA A 39 2.53 -12.09 1.31
C ALA A 39 1.98 -11.27 0.11
N ALA A 40 2.84 -10.52 -0.57
CA ALA A 40 2.48 -9.75 -1.76
C ALA A 40 1.93 -10.63 -2.88
N LEU A 41 2.64 -11.72 -3.17
CA LEU A 41 2.25 -12.69 -4.21
C LEU A 41 0.91 -13.32 -3.86
N ASN A 42 0.74 -13.80 -2.63
CA ASN A 42 -0.49 -14.41 -2.16
C ASN A 42 -1.69 -13.46 -2.25
N ILE A 43 -1.53 -12.19 -1.84
CA ILE A 43 -2.62 -11.20 -1.95
C ILE A 43 -3.10 -11.08 -3.40
N MET A 44 -2.17 -10.97 -4.36
CA MET A 44 -2.50 -10.76 -5.76
C MET A 44 -3.01 -12.04 -6.45
N VAL A 45 -2.36 -13.18 -6.19
CA VAL A 45 -2.78 -14.48 -6.73
C VAL A 45 -4.15 -14.88 -6.18
N ASN A 46 -4.41 -14.73 -4.88
CA ASN A 46 -5.72 -15.07 -4.31
C ASN A 46 -6.84 -14.19 -4.87
N ALA A 47 -6.57 -12.90 -5.11
CA ALA A 47 -7.53 -12.01 -5.75
C ALA A 47 -7.80 -12.41 -7.20
N LEU A 48 -6.75 -12.72 -7.96
CA LEU A 48 -6.87 -13.20 -9.34
C LEU A 48 -7.65 -14.53 -9.39
N SER A 49 -7.30 -15.49 -8.54
CA SER A 49 -8.00 -16.78 -8.44
C SER A 49 -9.48 -16.60 -8.09
N SER A 50 -9.79 -15.75 -7.10
CA SER A 50 -11.20 -15.47 -6.74
C SER A 50 -11.98 -14.88 -7.91
N LEU A 51 -11.35 -14.02 -8.72
CA LEU A 51 -11.98 -13.42 -9.90
C LEU A 51 -12.16 -14.46 -11.02
N LYS A 52 -11.16 -15.31 -11.26
CA LYS A 52 -11.25 -16.46 -12.20
C LYS A 52 -12.38 -17.40 -11.80
N GLU A 53 -12.54 -17.69 -10.51
CA GLU A 53 -13.61 -18.54 -9.99
C GLU A 53 -15.00 -17.94 -10.22
N LEU A 54 -15.18 -16.63 -9.95
CA LEU A 54 -16.44 -15.95 -10.27
C LEU A 54 -16.79 -16.09 -11.75
N ARG A 55 -15.81 -15.91 -12.65
CA ARG A 55 -16.04 -16.05 -14.09
C ARG A 55 -16.37 -17.48 -14.50
N LYS A 56 -15.65 -18.48 -13.99
CA LYS A 56 -15.95 -19.90 -14.27
C LYS A 56 -17.40 -20.27 -13.89
N GLN A 57 -17.97 -19.57 -12.92
CA GLN A 57 -19.36 -19.72 -12.49
C GLN A 57 -20.35 -18.82 -13.24
N ASN A 58 -19.90 -18.04 -14.24
CA ASN A 58 -20.67 -16.99 -14.92
C ASN A 58 -21.28 -15.95 -13.95
N LYS A 59 -20.54 -15.63 -12.88
CA LYS A 59 -20.93 -14.72 -11.79
C LYS A 59 -20.02 -13.49 -11.69
N ASP A 60 -19.24 -13.18 -12.71
CA ASP A 60 -18.35 -12.02 -12.77
C ASP A 60 -19.07 -10.71 -13.12
N SER A 61 -20.36 -10.59 -12.77
CA SER A 61 -21.09 -9.32 -12.86
C SER A 61 -20.38 -8.24 -12.05
N ILE A 62 -20.52 -6.98 -12.46
CA ILE A 62 -19.88 -5.83 -11.79
C ILE A 62 -20.16 -5.86 -10.28
N GLU A 63 -21.40 -6.17 -9.86
CA GLU A 63 -21.79 -6.19 -8.44
C GLU A 63 -21.10 -7.30 -7.63
N ASN A 64 -20.98 -8.49 -8.23
CA ASN A 64 -20.25 -9.59 -7.60
C ASN A 64 -18.75 -9.29 -7.52
N VAL A 65 -18.18 -8.63 -8.53
CA VAL A 65 -16.79 -8.19 -8.52
C VAL A 65 -16.56 -7.12 -7.44
N LYS A 66 -17.47 -6.15 -7.27
CA LYS A 66 -17.40 -5.20 -6.14
C LYS A 66 -17.40 -5.93 -4.80
N THR A 67 -18.33 -6.87 -4.62
CA THR A 67 -18.44 -7.68 -3.40
C THR A 67 -17.15 -8.47 -3.14
N LEU A 68 -16.54 -9.06 -4.18
CA LEU A 68 -15.24 -9.72 -4.08
C LEU A 68 -14.15 -8.73 -3.63
N ILE A 69 -14.08 -7.53 -4.22
CA ILE A 69 -13.11 -6.52 -3.81
C ILE A 69 -13.29 -6.18 -2.32
N GLU A 70 -14.53 -5.96 -1.89
CA GLU A 70 -14.86 -5.59 -0.50
C GLU A 70 -14.48 -6.68 0.50
N ILE A 71 -14.76 -7.94 0.19
CA ILE A 71 -14.56 -9.07 1.12
C ILE A 71 -13.13 -9.61 1.06
N LYS A 72 -12.52 -9.68 -0.12
CA LYS A 72 -11.23 -10.36 -0.34
C LYS A 72 -10.05 -9.40 -0.39
N LEU A 73 -10.19 -8.25 -1.06
CA LEU A 73 -9.09 -7.32 -1.29
C LEU A 73 -8.97 -6.25 -0.21
N LEU A 74 -10.07 -5.58 0.17
CA LEU A 74 -10.01 -4.49 1.15
C LEU A 74 -9.37 -4.89 2.50
N PRO A 75 -9.58 -6.10 3.06
CA PRO A 75 -8.91 -6.52 4.30
C PRO A 75 -7.40 -6.69 4.18
N GLN A 76 -6.85 -6.67 2.96
CA GLN A 76 -5.42 -6.69 2.68
C GLN A 76 -4.85 -5.28 2.49
N ILE A 77 -5.68 -4.24 2.52
CA ILE A 77 -5.28 -2.84 2.35
C ILE A 77 -5.18 -2.16 3.71
N ALA A 78 -4.08 -1.44 3.96
CA ALA A 78 -3.92 -0.56 5.11
C ALA A 78 -4.53 0.81 4.80
N ILE A 79 -5.86 0.85 4.63
CA ILE A 79 -6.59 2.02 4.09
C ILE A 79 -6.37 3.31 4.90
N GLU A 80 -6.25 3.21 6.22
CA GLU A 80 -5.94 4.36 7.07
C GLU A 80 -4.56 4.95 6.74
N VAL A 81 -3.52 4.11 6.65
CA VAL A 81 -2.17 4.52 6.26
C VAL A 81 -2.17 5.11 4.86
N SER A 82 -2.89 4.50 3.92
CA SER A 82 -3.03 5.02 2.55
C SER A 82 -3.64 6.42 2.54
N THR A 83 -4.69 6.62 3.33
CA THR A 83 -5.46 7.87 3.40
C THR A 83 -4.67 8.98 4.10
N GLU A 84 -4.01 8.65 5.21
CA GLU A 84 -3.08 9.55 5.89
C GLU A 84 -1.99 10.03 4.92
N LEU A 85 -1.36 9.11 4.18
CA LEU A 85 -0.34 9.47 3.21
C LEU A 85 -0.88 10.28 2.03
N ALA A 86 -2.15 10.07 1.63
CA ALA A 86 -2.78 10.87 0.59
C ALA A 86 -3.02 12.32 1.07
N LEU A 87 -3.44 12.52 2.31
CA LEU A 87 -3.71 13.84 2.88
C LEU A 87 -2.46 14.55 3.43
N LYS A 88 -1.42 13.79 3.81
CA LYS A 88 -0.14 14.28 4.31
C LYS A 88 -0.38 15.23 5.49
N LYS A 89 0.11 16.48 5.43
CA LYS A 89 -0.06 17.49 6.48
C LYS A 89 -1.52 17.78 6.84
N HIS A 90 -2.46 17.57 5.91
CA HIS A 90 -3.88 17.81 6.16
C HIS A 90 -4.54 16.73 7.02
N TRP A 91 -3.90 15.57 7.21
CA TRP A 91 -4.46 14.49 8.01
C TRP A 91 -4.68 14.87 9.49
N HIS A 92 -3.74 15.62 10.07
CA HIS A 92 -3.72 15.90 11.51
C HIS A 92 -4.78 16.92 11.95
N ILE A 93 -5.31 17.72 11.03
CA ILE A 93 -6.36 18.70 11.31
C ILE A 93 -7.78 18.12 11.18
N LEU A 94 -7.91 16.89 10.70
CA LEU A 94 -9.22 16.26 10.48
C LEU A 94 -9.73 15.60 11.75
N SER A 95 -11.04 15.72 11.99
CA SER A 95 -11.74 14.92 12.98
C SER A 95 -11.74 13.42 12.61
N ALA A 96 -11.99 12.56 13.60
CA ALA A 96 -12.08 11.11 13.35
C ALA A 96 -13.13 10.77 12.28
N GLN A 97 -14.30 11.43 12.31
CA GLN A 97 -15.35 11.25 11.31
C GLN A 97 -14.90 11.67 9.92
N GLN A 98 -14.21 12.81 9.79
CA GLN A 98 -13.68 13.28 8.51
C GLN A 98 -12.64 12.30 7.95
N LYS A 99 -11.76 11.75 8.79
CA LYS A 99 -10.80 10.72 8.37
C LYS A 99 -11.50 9.49 7.78
N LEU A 100 -12.57 9.01 8.42
CA LEU A 100 -13.38 7.90 7.91
C LEU A 100 -14.06 8.23 6.57
N ILE A 101 -14.55 9.46 6.39
CA ILE A 101 -15.13 9.91 5.12
C ILE A 101 -14.10 9.84 3.99
N PHE A 102 -12.86 10.27 4.22
CA PHE A 102 -11.79 10.14 3.22
C PHE A 102 -11.44 8.69 2.91
N GLN A 103 -11.36 7.82 3.93
CA GLN A 103 -11.12 6.38 3.73
C GLN A 103 -12.23 5.77 2.86
N LYS A 104 -13.50 6.04 3.19
CA LYS A 104 -14.65 5.58 2.42
C LYS A 104 -14.64 6.11 0.99
N TYR A 105 -14.32 7.40 0.80
CA TYR A 105 -14.23 8.00 -0.53
C TYR A 105 -13.18 7.33 -1.43
N ILE A 106 -11.97 7.10 -0.92
CA ILE A 106 -10.89 6.48 -1.69
C ILE A 106 -11.30 5.05 -2.07
N THR A 107 -11.75 4.27 -1.09
CA THR A 107 -12.22 2.90 -1.29
C THR A 107 -13.31 2.81 -2.35
N GLN A 108 -14.40 3.56 -2.18
CA GLN A 108 -15.52 3.51 -3.13
C GLN A 108 -15.15 4.05 -4.50
N SER A 109 -14.24 5.03 -4.58
CA SER A 109 -13.78 5.52 -5.87
C SER A 109 -12.99 4.47 -6.63
N LEU A 110 -12.05 3.79 -5.97
CA LEU A 110 -11.30 2.70 -6.59
C LEU A 110 -12.22 1.55 -7.01
N ILE A 111 -13.17 1.15 -6.17
CA ILE A 111 -14.13 0.10 -6.52
C ILE A 111 -14.94 0.49 -7.75
N ARG A 112 -15.50 1.70 -7.77
CA ARG A 112 -16.30 2.20 -8.90
C ARG A 112 -15.48 2.27 -10.19
N ASP A 113 -14.25 2.74 -10.12
CA ASP A 113 -13.42 3.00 -11.29
C ASP A 113 -12.84 1.69 -11.88
N TYR A 114 -12.67 0.63 -11.08
CA TYR A 114 -12.00 -0.61 -11.51
C TYR A 114 -12.88 -1.87 -11.55
N ALA A 115 -14.00 -1.95 -10.81
CA ALA A 115 -14.83 -3.17 -10.81
C ALA A 115 -15.38 -3.51 -12.21
N GLY A 116 -15.79 -2.50 -12.98
CA GLY A 116 -16.24 -2.70 -14.37
C GLY A 116 -15.14 -3.22 -15.29
N ILE A 117 -13.91 -2.70 -15.15
CA ILE A 117 -12.76 -3.16 -15.94
C ILE A 117 -12.44 -4.62 -15.62
N LEU A 118 -12.43 -4.98 -14.33
CA LEU A 118 -12.16 -6.35 -13.88
C LEU A 118 -13.24 -7.34 -14.34
N SER A 119 -14.51 -6.93 -14.27
CA SER A 119 -15.66 -7.71 -14.77
C SER A 119 -15.54 -7.98 -16.27
N ALA A 120 -15.19 -6.96 -17.06
CA ALA A 120 -15.12 -7.03 -18.53
C ALA A 120 -13.83 -7.65 -19.09
N TYR A 121 -12.77 -7.82 -18.29
CA TYR A 121 -11.49 -8.28 -18.82
C TYR A 121 -11.50 -9.78 -19.12
N GLU A 122 -11.69 -10.21 -20.37
CA GLU A 122 -11.92 -11.61 -20.75
C GLU A 122 -10.71 -12.55 -20.56
N ASN A 123 -9.49 -12.04 -20.76
CA ASN A 123 -8.27 -12.85 -20.82
C ASN A 123 -7.66 -13.18 -19.45
N LEU A 124 -8.47 -13.33 -18.40
CA LEU A 124 -7.97 -13.59 -17.03
C LEU A 124 -7.10 -14.84 -16.95
N ASP A 125 -7.45 -15.90 -17.69
CA ASP A 125 -6.72 -17.17 -17.64
C ASP A 125 -5.29 -17.08 -18.15
N THR A 126 -5.00 -16.07 -18.99
CA THR A 126 -3.66 -15.78 -19.50
C THR A 126 -2.78 -15.04 -18.50
N VAL A 127 -3.36 -14.47 -17.43
CA VAL A 127 -2.64 -13.68 -16.44
C VAL A 127 -1.80 -14.59 -15.54
N ASN A 128 -0.49 -14.36 -15.55
CA ASN A 128 0.47 -14.97 -14.64
C ASN A 128 1.17 -13.89 -13.80
N ILE A 129 1.33 -14.16 -12.50
CA ILE A 129 1.95 -13.22 -11.56
C ILE A 129 3.15 -13.91 -10.91
N ALA A 130 4.32 -13.31 -11.07
CA ALA A 130 5.54 -13.70 -10.38
C ALA A 130 6.02 -12.58 -9.46
N VAL A 131 6.82 -12.91 -8.45
CA VAL A 131 7.45 -11.93 -7.57
C VAL A 131 8.90 -11.74 -7.94
N ASP A 132 9.35 -10.48 -7.99
CA ASP A 132 10.77 -10.15 -8.10
C ASP A 132 11.45 -10.54 -6.77
N PRO A 133 12.52 -11.37 -6.79
CA PRO A 133 13.21 -11.78 -5.56
C PRO A 133 13.83 -10.59 -4.82
N LYS A 134 14.08 -9.46 -5.50
CA LYS A 134 14.64 -8.26 -4.89
C LYS A 134 13.57 -7.47 -4.14
N VAL A 135 13.43 -7.77 -2.85
CA VAL A 135 12.59 -6.97 -1.94
C VAL A 135 13.41 -5.88 -1.26
N LYS A 136 12.87 -4.67 -1.20
CA LYS A 136 13.41 -3.60 -0.33
C LYS A 136 12.62 -3.57 0.97
N ARG A 137 13.23 -4.00 2.08
CA ARG A 137 12.62 -3.97 3.41
C ARG A 137 13.33 -2.95 4.31
N LYS A 138 12.54 -2.28 5.14
CA LYS A 138 13.02 -1.43 6.24
C LYS A 138 12.00 -1.44 7.36
N ASP A 139 12.40 -1.92 8.54
CA ASP A 139 11.51 -2.08 9.70
C ASP A 139 10.25 -2.89 9.31
N ASN A 140 9.07 -2.36 9.63
CA ASN A 140 7.77 -2.92 9.29
C ASN A 140 7.28 -2.54 7.89
N LYS A 141 8.14 -2.03 7.00
CA LYS A 141 7.77 -1.65 5.63
C LYS A 141 8.55 -2.45 4.60
N ALA A 142 7.87 -2.79 3.51
CA ALA A 142 8.47 -3.46 2.36
C ALA A 142 7.99 -2.84 1.05
N ILE A 143 8.85 -2.90 0.04
CA ILE A 143 8.52 -2.60 -1.35
C ILE A 143 8.79 -3.88 -2.13
N VAL A 144 7.72 -4.43 -2.68
CA VAL A 144 7.74 -5.69 -3.42
C VAL A 144 7.30 -5.41 -4.85
N LYS A 145 8.11 -5.84 -5.82
CA LYS A 145 7.74 -5.78 -7.24
C LYS A 145 7.18 -7.12 -7.66
N LEU A 146 6.07 -7.07 -8.37
CA LEU A 146 5.43 -8.19 -9.04
C LEU A 146 5.55 -8.00 -10.54
N ILE A 147 5.83 -9.10 -11.22
CA ILE A 147 5.94 -9.20 -12.67
C ILE A 147 4.67 -9.87 -13.15
N VAL A 148 3.89 -9.19 -13.99
CA VAL A 148 2.64 -9.69 -14.54
C VAL A 148 2.84 -9.94 -16.03
N SER A 149 2.54 -11.17 -16.46
CA SER A 149 2.64 -11.61 -17.86
C SER A 149 1.25 -12.00 -18.37
N LEU A 150 0.99 -11.79 -19.66
CA LEU A 150 -0.29 -12.06 -20.31
C LEU A 150 -0.08 -13.10 -21.42
N GLY A 151 -0.33 -14.37 -21.13
CA GLY A 151 -0.10 -15.47 -22.08
C GLY A 151 1.33 -15.43 -22.62
N ASP A 152 1.45 -15.45 -23.94
CA ASP A 152 2.75 -15.41 -24.65
C ASP A 152 3.23 -13.99 -24.97
N ASP A 153 2.61 -12.93 -24.41
CA ASP A 153 3.09 -11.55 -24.58
C ASP A 153 4.54 -11.43 -24.08
N PRO A 154 5.51 -11.09 -24.94
CA PRO A 154 6.91 -11.02 -24.56
C PRO A 154 7.23 -9.85 -23.62
N LYS A 155 6.27 -8.94 -23.37
CA LYS A 155 6.47 -7.73 -22.56
C LYS A 155 5.65 -7.81 -21.26
N PRO A 156 6.19 -8.43 -20.20
CA PRO A 156 5.55 -8.35 -18.89
C PRO A 156 5.57 -6.91 -18.38
N PHE A 157 4.57 -6.56 -17.56
CA PHE A 157 4.52 -5.29 -16.87
C PHE A 157 4.69 -5.45 -15.36
N ASN A 158 5.11 -4.38 -14.70
CA ASN A 158 5.42 -4.40 -13.28
C ASN A 158 4.33 -3.72 -12.45
N ILE A 159 3.88 -4.40 -11.40
CA ILE A 159 3.10 -3.82 -10.31
C ILE A 159 4.03 -3.76 -9.09
N THR A 160 4.19 -2.60 -8.46
CA THR A 160 4.92 -2.51 -7.19
C THR A 160 3.95 -2.28 -6.04
N LEU A 161 3.97 -3.18 -5.07
CA LEU A 161 3.23 -3.06 -3.83
C LEU A 161 4.13 -2.47 -2.75
N LYS A 162 3.69 -1.38 -2.13
CA LYS A 162 4.29 -0.91 -0.88
C LYS A 162 3.46 -1.41 0.28
N MET A 163 4.10 -2.12 1.18
CA MET A 163 3.46 -2.88 2.23
C MET A 163 3.92 -2.43 3.60
N ILE A 164 3.02 -2.53 4.57
CA ILE A 164 3.27 -2.26 5.98
C ILE A 164 2.78 -3.44 6.81
N ARG A 165 3.57 -3.81 7.81
CA ARG A 165 3.26 -4.89 8.74
C ARG A 165 2.81 -4.32 10.08
N SER A 166 1.68 -4.83 10.57
CA SER A 166 1.29 -4.74 11.98
C SER A 166 1.32 -6.15 12.58
N SER A 167 0.21 -6.89 12.48
CA SER A 167 0.11 -8.32 12.76
C SER A 167 0.35 -9.17 11.51
N LYS A 168 -0.07 -8.66 10.35
CA LYS A 168 0.16 -9.22 9.01
C LYS A 168 0.58 -8.13 8.03
N TRP A 169 1.19 -8.51 6.92
CA TRP A 169 1.45 -7.59 5.81
C TRP A 169 0.15 -7.09 5.18
N ARG A 170 0.08 -5.78 4.94
CA ARG A 170 -1.00 -5.12 4.21
C ARG A 170 -0.43 -4.13 3.21
N VAL A 171 -1.07 -4.00 2.05
CA VAL A 171 -0.68 -3.03 1.02
C VAL A 171 -1.18 -1.66 1.43
N TYR A 172 -0.32 -0.64 1.43
CA TYR A 172 -0.76 0.74 1.60
C TYR A 172 -0.72 1.51 0.27
N ASP A 173 0.18 1.19 -0.66
CA ASP A 173 0.27 1.89 -1.96
C ASP A 173 0.50 0.87 -3.07
N VAL A 174 -0.12 1.13 -4.22
CA VAL A 174 0.13 0.40 -5.47
C VAL A 174 0.77 1.37 -6.45
N VAL A 175 1.87 0.95 -7.07
CA VAL A 175 2.51 1.66 -8.16
C VAL A 175 2.35 0.83 -9.43
N PHE A 176 1.64 1.38 -10.40
CA PHE A 176 1.42 0.76 -11.71
C PHE A 176 1.97 1.70 -12.78
N SER A 177 2.78 1.16 -13.70
CA SER A 177 3.45 1.96 -14.75
C SER A 177 4.17 3.20 -14.21
N GLY A 178 4.83 3.06 -13.05
CA GLY A 178 5.54 4.15 -12.36
C GLY A 178 4.65 5.14 -11.60
N VAL A 179 3.33 5.03 -11.72
CA VAL A 179 2.37 5.94 -11.08
C VAL A 179 1.84 5.33 -9.79
N SER A 180 2.08 6.03 -8.67
CA SER A 180 1.55 5.65 -7.34
C SER A 180 0.12 6.16 -7.18
N LEU A 181 -0.79 5.27 -6.76
CA LEU A 181 -2.17 5.63 -6.45
C LEU A 181 -2.22 6.69 -5.34
N ILE A 182 -1.46 6.51 -4.25
CA ILE A 182 -1.42 7.50 -3.17
C ILE A 182 -0.91 8.85 -3.68
N LYS A 183 0.16 8.88 -4.47
CA LYS A 183 0.70 10.14 -5.00
C LYS A 183 -0.32 10.84 -5.88
N ASN A 184 -1.10 10.10 -6.66
CA ASN A 184 -2.19 10.64 -7.47
C ASN A 184 -3.27 11.30 -6.59
N TYR A 185 -3.84 10.57 -5.62
CA TYR A 185 -4.80 11.14 -4.67
C TYR A 185 -4.24 12.36 -3.92
N ARG A 186 -2.99 12.30 -3.48
CA ARG A 186 -2.31 13.42 -2.83
C ARG A 186 -2.26 14.65 -3.71
N ALA A 187 -1.91 14.49 -4.98
CA ALA A 187 -1.88 15.60 -5.92
C ALA A 187 -3.28 16.21 -6.10
N GLN A 188 -4.31 15.36 -6.29
CA GLN A 188 -5.70 15.81 -6.42
C GLN A 188 -6.21 16.55 -5.18
N PHE A 189 -6.00 16.00 -3.99
CA PHE A 189 -6.44 16.60 -2.73
C PHE A 189 -5.71 17.90 -2.44
N ASN A 190 -4.38 17.92 -2.51
CA ASN A 190 -3.61 19.16 -2.30
C ASN A 190 -4.01 20.24 -3.29
N SER A 191 -4.23 19.88 -4.55
CA SER A 191 -4.67 20.78 -5.61
C SER A 191 -6.03 21.40 -5.29
N HIS A 192 -7.01 20.61 -4.82
CA HIS A 192 -8.33 21.12 -4.40
C HIS A 192 -8.23 21.98 -3.13
N ILE A 193 -7.52 21.50 -2.10
CA ILE A 193 -7.39 22.19 -0.81
C ILE A 193 -6.72 23.55 -0.98
N LYS A 194 -5.65 23.64 -1.77
CA LYS A 194 -4.97 24.91 -2.05
C LYS A 194 -5.88 25.94 -2.72
N ARG A 195 -6.82 25.51 -3.57
CA ARG A 195 -7.71 26.42 -4.31
C ARG A 195 -9.00 26.76 -3.56
N LYS A 196 -9.55 25.81 -2.79
CA LYS A 196 -10.93 25.89 -2.28
C LYS A 196 -11.06 25.55 -0.79
N GLY A 197 -9.96 25.25 -0.11
CA GLY A 197 -9.98 24.84 1.30
C GLY A 197 -10.34 23.36 1.51
N ILE A 198 -10.11 22.87 2.73
CA ILE A 198 -10.36 21.49 3.14
C ILE A 198 -11.86 21.19 3.24
N ASP A 199 -12.66 22.13 3.73
CA ASP A 199 -14.11 21.96 3.89
C ASP A 199 -14.80 21.77 2.53
N SER A 200 -14.35 22.50 1.50
CA SER A 200 -14.82 22.30 0.13
C SER A 200 -14.48 20.90 -0.39
N LEU A 201 -13.30 20.36 -0.06
CA LEU A 201 -12.94 19.00 -0.44
C LEU A 201 -13.84 17.98 0.25
N ILE A 202 -14.07 18.14 1.55
CA ILE A 202 -14.95 17.27 2.35
C ILE A 202 -16.37 17.28 1.77
N ALA A 203 -16.94 18.47 1.52
CA ALA A 203 -18.25 18.60 0.90
C ALA A 203 -18.32 17.92 -0.49
N LYS A 204 -17.25 18.04 -1.29
CA LYS A 204 -17.16 17.41 -2.61
C LYS A 204 -17.13 15.89 -2.52
N ILE A 205 -16.36 15.31 -1.60
CA ILE A 205 -16.26 13.84 -1.49
C ILE A 205 -17.50 13.22 -0.86
N ILE A 206 -18.16 13.90 0.10
CA ILE A 206 -19.43 13.44 0.68
C ILE A 206 -20.50 13.26 -0.41
N LYS A 207 -20.58 14.21 -1.35
CA LYS A 207 -21.50 14.10 -2.50
C LYS A 207 -21.23 12.89 -3.40
N LYS A 208 -20.00 12.35 -3.38
CA LYS A 208 -19.56 11.21 -4.20
C LYS A 208 -19.66 9.85 -3.48
N ILE A 209 -20.00 9.83 -2.20
CA ILE A 209 -20.12 8.62 -1.35
C ILE A 209 -21.55 8.01 -1.41
N LYS A 210 -22.40 8.51 -2.30
CA LYS A 210 -23.80 8.10 -2.42
C LYS A 210 -23.95 6.66 -2.91
#